data_AF-A0A1F8NQT0-F1
#
_entry.id   AF-A0A1F8NQT0-F1
#
_cell.length_a   1.000
_cell.length_b   1.000
_cell.length_c   1.000
_cell.angle_alpha   90.00
_cell.angle_beta   90.00
_cell.angle_gamma   90.00
#
_symmetry.space_group_name_H-M   'P 1'
#
loop_
_entity.id
_entity.type
_entity.pdbx_description
1 polymer ?
#
loop_
_entity_poly.entity_id
_entity_poly.type
_entity_poly.pdbx_seq_one_letter_code
_entity_poly.pdbx_strand_id
1 'polypeptide(L)'
;MPDRLPLRILGWAKTLLDESVPPERLRAFMAEALAQAEASLSSGRASLPADSRRELIQARSLAARLGLIPALPGTPPTGQDADPDDLQRAEAWLARLGDGKAISRSGLTPGAGPALIVLLERTPNERLPLLENALVSLLRHVETRRRAGLRLSSTAPGVDPWMEWLSVAVLFARAARRRGDLRFLNAAFKLNDWAYPVHRRIRPGPRLARYLLSLAEQETAVSEELG
;
A
#
# COMPACT_ATOMS: atom_id res chain seq x y z
N MET A 1 29.91 18.37 36.93
CA MET A 1 29.84 17.10 36.17
C MET A 1 28.67 17.22 35.21
N PRO A 2 28.90 17.42 33.90
CA PRO A 2 27.82 17.66 32.95
C PRO A 2 27.15 16.34 32.53
N ASP A 3 25.82 16.42 32.47
CA ASP A 3 24.88 15.72 31.59
C ASP A 3 25.26 14.32 31.06
N ARG A 4 24.88 13.31 31.85
CA ARG A 4 24.54 11.98 31.33
C ARG A 4 23.02 11.87 31.14
N LEU A 5 22.43 12.80 30.39
CA LEU A 5 21.13 12.55 29.76
C LEU A 5 21.34 11.33 28.84
N PRO A 6 20.71 10.19 29.13
CA PRO A 6 21.37 8.91 28.94
C PRO A 6 21.33 8.50 27.48
N LEU A 7 22.47 7.97 27.01
CA LEU A 7 22.64 7.24 25.74
C LEU A 7 21.53 6.22 25.43
N ARG A 8 20.74 5.80 26.44
CA ARG A 8 19.52 4.99 26.29
C ARG A 8 18.38 5.71 25.56
N ILE A 9 18.18 7.01 25.76
CA ILE A 9 17.15 7.79 25.04
C ILE A 9 17.57 7.96 23.57
N LEU A 10 18.85 8.20 23.31
CA LEU A 10 19.41 8.25 21.94
C LEU A 10 19.40 6.88 21.27
N GLY A 11 19.67 5.80 22.00
CA GLY A 11 19.54 4.43 21.50
C GLY A 11 18.09 4.06 21.19
N TRP A 12 17.13 4.44 22.05
CA TRP A 12 15.71 4.20 21.81
C TRP A 12 15.17 5.06 20.66
N ALA A 13 15.60 6.32 20.56
CA ALA A 13 15.32 7.19 19.43
C ALA A 13 15.94 6.63 18.13
N LYS A 14 17.19 6.15 18.16
CA LYS A 14 17.84 5.49 17.01
C LYS A 14 17.10 4.21 16.60
N THR A 15 16.67 3.39 17.55
CA THR A 15 15.87 2.19 17.28
C THR A 15 14.52 2.56 16.64
N LEU A 16 13.86 3.62 17.12
CA LEU A 16 12.64 4.17 16.53
C LEU A 16 12.86 4.83 15.14
N LEU A 17 14.11 5.19 14.81
CA LEU A 17 14.50 5.83 13.55
C LEU A 17 14.96 4.81 12.48
N ASP A 18 15.54 3.67 12.90
CA ASP A 18 16.14 2.63 12.03
C ASP A 18 15.33 1.32 11.97
N GLU A 19 14.06 1.31 12.41
CA GLU A 19 13.17 0.13 12.37
C GLU A 19 12.64 -0.18 10.96
N SER A 20 13.52 -0.24 9.94
CA SER A 20 13.14 -0.90 8.69
C SER A 20 13.04 -2.40 8.94
N VAL A 21 12.03 -3.03 8.36
CA VAL A 21 11.89 -4.48 8.48
C VAL A 21 12.83 -5.10 7.43
N PRO A 22 13.70 -6.06 7.81
CA PRO A 22 14.57 -6.70 6.83
C PRO A 22 13.76 -7.27 5.65
N PRO A 23 14.19 -7.08 4.38
CA PRO A 23 13.44 -7.54 3.21
C PRO A 23 13.11 -9.03 3.26
N GLU A 24 14.04 -9.86 3.72
CA GLU A 24 13.88 -11.30 3.85
C GLU A 24 12.75 -11.65 4.81
N ARG A 25 12.60 -10.85 5.88
CA ARG A 25 11.54 -11.02 6.87
C ARG A 25 10.18 -10.62 6.32
N LEU A 26 10.09 -9.56 5.51
CA LEU A 26 8.85 -9.19 4.83
C LEU A 26 8.44 -10.23 3.79
N ARG A 27 9.39 -10.73 3.00
CA ARG A 27 9.16 -11.80 2.01
C ARG A 27 8.68 -13.09 2.66
N ALA A 28 9.34 -13.54 3.73
CA ALA A 28 8.94 -14.72 4.48
C ALA A 28 7.53 -14.53 5.08
N PHE A 29 7.26 -13.38 5.69
CA PHE A 29 5.94 -13.05 6.22
C PHE A 29 4.87 -13.08 5.11
N MET A 30 5.14 -12.48 3.95
CA MET A 30 4.18 -12.43 2.84
C MET A 30 3.85 -13.83 2.33
N ALA A 31 4.86 -14.69 2.12
CA ALA A 31 4.66 -16.07 1.68
C ALA A 31 3.84 -16.88 2.69
N GLU A 32 4.18 -16.79 3.98
CA GLU A 32 3.46 -17.49 5.05
C GLU A 32 2.02 -17.00 5.18
N ALA A 33 1.81 -15.69 5.19
CA ALA A 33 0.49 -15.09 5.35
C ALA A 33 -0.43 -15.37 4.15
N LEU A 34 0.10 -15.42 2.92
CA LEU A 34 -0.64 -15.85 1.73
C LEU A 34 -1.12 -17.30 1.89
N ALA A 35 -0.22 -18.22 2.27
CA ALA A 35 -0.56 -19.62 2.47
C ALA A 35 -1.63 -19.80 3.58
N GLN A 36 -1.51 -19.07 4.69
CA GLN A 36 -2.49 -19.09 5.78
C GLN A 36 -3.86 -18.54 5.36
N ALA A 37 -3.89 -17.45 4.59
CA ALA A 37 -5.12 -16.84 4.09
C ALA A 37 -5.86 -17.81 3.15
N GLU A 38 -5.13 -18.46 2.24
CA GLU A 38 -5.69 -19.46 1.31
C GLU A 38 -6.22 -20.69 2.03
N ALA A 39 -5.47 -21.24 2.98
CA ALA A 39 -5.92 -22.37 3.79
C ALA A 39 -7.22 -22.02 4.56
N SER A 40 -7.31 -20.79 5.07
CA SER A 40 -8.50 -20.31 5.78
C SER A 40 -9.71 -20.15 4.88
N LEU A 41 -9.51 -19.70 3.63
CA LEU A 41 -10.58 -19.58 2.64
C LEU A 41 -11.06 -20.96 2.14
N SER A 42 -10.13 -21.85 1.81
CA SER A 42 -10.43 -23.19 1.30
C SER A 42 -11.14 -24.07 2.34
N SER A 43 -10.84 -23.87 3.63
CA SER A 43 -11.51 -24.56 4.74
C SER A 43 -12.82 -23.90 5.18
N GLY A 44 -13.23 -22.79 4.57
CA GLY A 44 -14.42 -22.03 4.98
C GLY A 44 -14.31 -21.34 6.34
N ARG A 45 -13.13 -21.32 6.97
CA ARG A 45 -12.88 -20.63 8.25
C ARG A 45 -12.90 -19.11 8.11
N ALA A 46 -12.72 -18.60 6.89
CA ALA A 46 -12.81 -17.19 6.57
C ALA A 46 -13.63 -17.00 5.28
N SER A 47 -14.29 -15.85 5.17
CA SER A 47 -14.88 -15.37 3.92
C SER A 47 -14.37 -13.96 3.67
N LEU A 48 -14.08 -13.65 2.41
CA LEU A 48 -13.61 -12.33 1.97
C LEU A 48 -14.62 -11.73 0.99
N PRO A 49 -14.86 -10.40 1.07
CA PRO A 49 -15.52 -9.66 -0.01
C PRO A 49 -14.82 -9.89 -1.35
N ALA A 50 -15.56 -9.73 -2.45
CA ALA A 50 -15.04 -9.96 -3.80
C ALA A 50 -13.76 -9.16 -4.09
N ASP A 51 -13.73 -7.87 -3.72
CA ASP A 51 -12.57 -6.99 -3.92
C ASP A 51 -11.34 -7.51 -3.18
N SER A 52 -11.48 -7.86 -1.89
CA SER A 52 -10.38 -8.42 -1.10
C SER A 52 -9.91 -9.78 -1.61
N ARG A 53 -10.79 -10.58 -2.21
CA ARG A 53 -10.41 -11.83 -2.88
C ARG A 53 -9.59 -11.55 -4.13
N ARG A 54 -9.98 -10.55 -4.94
CA ARG A 54 -9.20 -10.12 -6.11
C ARG A 54 -7.81 -9.62 -5.71
N GLU A 55 -7.72 -8.81 -4.66
CA GLU A 55 -6.44 -8.35 -4.10
C GLU A 55 -5.54 -9.50 -3.65
N LEU A 56 -6.10 -10.50 -2.97
CA LEU A 56 -5.33 -11.66 -2.52
C LEU A 56 -4.82 -12.50 -3.69
N ILE A 57 -5.66 -12.73 -4.71
CA ILE A 57 -5.26 -13.42 -5.95
C ILE A 57 -4.13 -12.65 -6.65
N GLN A 58 -4.24 -11.33 -6.73
CA GLN A 58 -3.22 -10.48 -7.32
C GLN A 58 -1.90 -10.52 -6.53
N ALA A 59 -1.97 -10.39 -5.20
CA ALA A 59 -0.80 -10.50 -4.32
C ALA A 59 -0.09 -11.85 -4.50
N ARG A 60 -0.87 -12.94 -4.59
CA ARG A 60 -0.35 -14.28 -4.86
C ARG A 60 0.34 -14.36 -6.22
N SER A 61 -0.31 -13.86 -7.27
CA SER A 61 0.24 -13.85 -8.63
C SER A 61 1.60 -13.13 -8.70
N LEU A 62 1.69 -11.95 -8.07
CA LEU A 62 2.93 -11.19 -7.96
C LEU A 62 4.00 -11.95 -7.17
N ALA A 63 3.65 -12.51 -6.00
CA ALA A 63 4.58 -13.29 -5.19
C ALA A 63 5.09 -14.54 -5.93
N ALA A 64 4.27 -15.18 -6.76
CA ALA A 64 4.68 -16.31 -7.58
C ALA A 64 5.64 -15.89 -8.71
N ARG A 65 5.39 -14.75 -9.37
CA ARG A 65 6.30 -14.18 -10.38
C ARG A 65 7.68 -13.84 -9.80
N LEU A 66 7.72 -13.44 -8.53
CA LEU A 66 8.94 -13.17 -7.78
C LEU A 66 9.63 -14.45 -7.27
N GLY A 67 9.08 -15.64 -7.54
CA GLY A 67 9.63 -16.91 -7.08
C GLY A 67 9.50 -17.14 -5.57
N LEU A 68 8.67 -16.36 -4.87
CA LEU A 68 8.50 -16.46 -3.41
C LEU A 68 7.57 -17.61 -3.01
N ILE A 69 6.65 -17.99 -3.91
CA ILE A 69 5.71 -19.11 -3.75
C ILE A 69 5.50 -19.81 -5.10
N PRO A 70 5.01 -21.06 -5.11
CA PRO A 70 4.69 -21.75 -6.35
C PRO A 70 3.54 -21.08 -7.12
N ALA A 71 3.71 -20.96 -8.45
CA ALA A 71 2.65 -20.54 -9.34
C ALA A 71 1.48 -21.54 -9.32
N LEU A 72 0.25 -21.03 -9.31
CA LEU A 72 -0.93 -21.88 -9.48
C LEU A 72 -1.12 -22.23 -10.96
N PRO A 73 -1.41 -23.51 -11.28
CA PRO A 73 -1.74 -23.88 -12.65
C PRO A 73 -2.97 -23.09 -13.14
N GLY A 74 -2.88 -22.52 -14.34
CA GLY A 74 -4.01 -21.85 -14.98
C GLY A 74 -4.35 -20.46 -14.43
N THR A 75 -3.50 -19.84 -13.61
CA THR A 75 -3.71 -18.43 -13.22
C THR A 75 -3.26 -17.53 -14.37
N PRO A 76 -4.16 -16.78 -15.03
CA PRO A 76 -3.76 -15.87 -16.08
C PRO A 76 -2.84 -14.78 -15.51
N PRO A 77 -1.89 -14.25 -16.31
CA PRO A 77 -1.12 -13.08 -15.91
C PRO A 77 -2.09 -11.93 -15.63
N THR A 78 -2.03 -11.38 -14.42
CA THR A 78 -2.86 -10.24 -14.01
C THR A 78 -2.39 -8.99 -14.75
N GLY A 79 -2.97 -8.75 -15.93
CA GLY A 79 -3.09 -7.41 -16.51
C GLY A 79 -4.44 -6.86 -16.06
N GLN A 80 -4.46 -5.80 -15.27
CA GLN A 80 -5.71 -5.17 -14.84
C GLN A 80 -5.95 -3.95 -15.72
N ASP A 81 -6.88 -4.08 -16.66
CA ASP A 81 -7.69 -2.92 -17.01
C ASP A 81 -8.57 -2.60 -15.80
N ALA A 82 -8.71 -1.32 -15.47
CA ALA A 82 -9.57 -0.90 -14.37
C ALA A 82 -11.01 -1.36 -14.65
N ASP A 83 -11.65 -2.01 -13.67
CA ASP A 83 -13.06 -2.37 -13.73
C ASP A 83 -13.89 -1.09 -14.00
N PRO A 84 -14.87 -1.10 -14.93
CA PRO A 84 -15.77 0.03 -15.13
C PRO A 84 -16.36 0.59 -13.82
N ASP A 85 -16.64 -0.28 -12.85
CA ASP A 85 -17.14 0.11 -11.53
C ASP A 85 -16.08 0.88 -10.72
N ASP A 86 -14.80 0.50 -10.82
CA ASP A 86 -13.68 1.20 -10.18
C ASP A 86 -13.52 2.61 -10.75
N LEU A 87 -13.67 2.77 -12.06
CA LEU A 87 -13.62 4.08 -12.71
C LEU A 87 -14.79 4.96 -12.27
N GLN A 88 -16.01 4.42 -12.22
CA GLN A 88 -17.16 5.16 -11.74
C GLN A 88 -16.97 5.63 -10.29
N ARG A 89 -16.43 4.77 -9.43
CA ARG A 89 -16.09 5.13 -8.04
C ARG A 89 -15.04 6.24 -7.96
N ALA A 90 -14.01 6.19 -8.80
CA ALA A 90 -12.97 7.21 -8.85
C ALA A 90 -13.51 8.57 -9.32
N GLU A 91 -14.36 8.60 -10.33
CA GLU A 91 -15.00 9.84 -10.81
C GLU A 91 -15.98 10.40 -9.77
N ALA A 92 -16.76 9.55 -9.10
CA ALA A 92 -17.63 9.96 -7.99
C ALA A 92 -16.84 10.50 -6.78
N TRP A 93 -15.62 9.99 -6.55
CA TRP A 93 -14.70 10.56 -5.57
C TRP A 93 -14.18 11.93 -6.02
N LEU A 94 -13.75 12.08 -7.27
CA LEU A 94 -13.28 13.35 -7.83
C LEU A 94 -14.35 14.44 -7.74
N ALA A 95 -15.60 14.12 -8.06
CA ALA A 95 -16.72 15.06 -8.00
C ALA A 95 -16.99 15.61 -6.59
N ARG A 96 -16.55 14.89 -5.54
CA ARG A 96 -16.68 15.30 -4.14
C ARG A 96 -15.49 16.12 -3.62
N LEU A 97 -14.41 16.23 -4.40
CA LEU A 97 -13.25 17.05 -4.02
C LEU A 97 -13.59 18.53 -4.19
N GLY A 98 -14.11 19.17 -3.15
CA GLY A 98 -14.50 20.57 -3.19
C GLY A 98 -13.39 21.52 -3.67
N ASP A 99 -12.15 21.34 -3.22
CA ASP A 99 -10.99 22.14 -3.66
C ASP A 99 -10.08 21.42 -4.67
N GLY A 100 -10.53 20.28 -5.19
CA GLY A 100 -9.78 19.45 -6.14
C GLY A 100 -8.54 18.75 -5.56
N LYS A 101 -8.34 18.74 -4.23
CA LYS A 101 -7.13 18.17 -3.62
C LYS A 101 -7.38 16.82 -2.97
N ALA A 102 -6.57 15.83 -3.36
CA ALA A 102 -6.53 14.53 -2.69
C ALA A 102 -6.00 14.63 -1.25
N ILE A 103 -5.12 15.60 -0.98
CA ILE A 103 -4.52 15.83 0.32
C ILE A 103 -4.53 17.32 0.67
N SER A 104 -4.99 17.63 1.87
CA SER A 104 -5.07 19.00 2.39
C SER A 104 -4.30 19.12 3.71
N ARG A 105 -4.38 20.29 4.37
CA ARG A 105 -3.80 20.48 5.71
C ARG A 105 -4.45 19.57 6.76
N SER A 106 -5.73 19.21 6.59
CA SER A 106 -6.43 18.31 7.51
C SER A 106 -6.05 16.85 7.32
N GLY A 107 -5.51 16.48 6.15
CA GLY A 107 -5.03 15.13 5.88
C GLY A 107 -5.40 14.64 4.49
N LEU A 108 -5.28 13.33 4.31
CA LEU A 108 -5.73 12.62 3.11
C LEU A 108 -7.27 12.57 3.07
N THR A 109 -7.86 12.84 1.92
CA THR A 109 -9.31 12.70 1.72
C THR A 109 -9.67 11.21 1.65
N PRO A 110 -10.70 10.74 2.40
CA PRO A 110 -11.14 9.34 2.29
C PRO A 110 -11.47 8.93 0.86
N GLY A 111 -11.09 7.72 0.45
CA GLY A 111 -11.23 7.21 -0.91
C GLY A 111 -10.06 7.57 -1.84
N ALA A 112 -9.11 8.40 -1.40
CA ALA A 112 -8.06 8.90 -2.28
C ALA A 112 -7.11 7.81 -2.78
N GLY A 113 -6.67 6.88 -1.94
CA GLY A 113 -5.73 5.83 -2.34
C GLY A 113 -6.28 5.00 -3.50
N PRO A 114 -7.44 4.34 -3.34
CA PRO A 114 -8.08 3.57 -4.41
C PRO A 114 -8.36 4.40 -5.66
N ALA A 115 -8.93 5.60 -5.53
CA ALA A 115 -9.26 6.43 -6.69
C ALA A 115 -8.01 6.84 -7.48
N LEU A 116 -6.92 7.22 -6.81
CA LEU A 116 -5.67 7.59 -7.47
C LEU A 116 -4.99 6.39 -8.15
N ILE A 117 -5.15 5.17 -7.64
CA ILE A 117 -4.67 3.95 -8.32
C ILE A 117 -5.38 3.79 -9.66
N VAL A 118 -6.71 3.90 -9.67
CA VAL A 118 -7.52 3.78 -10.89
C VAL A 118 -7.13 4.85 -11.92
N LEU A 119 -6.94 6.10 -11.47
CA LEU A 119 -6.47 7.16 -12.34
C LEU A 119 -5.05 6.89 -12.86
N LEU A 120 -4.16 6.32 -12.03
CA LEU A 120 -2.81 5.96 -12.46
C LEU A 120 -2.82 4.90 -13.56
N GLU A 121 -3.80 3.99 -13.59
CA GLU A 121 -3.85 2.89 -14.57
C GLU A 121 -4.54 3.28 -15.88
N ARG A 122 -5.43 4.27 -15.82
CA ARG A 122 -6.16 4.77 -16.99
C ARG A 122 -5.21 5.28 -18.07
N THR A 123 -5.42 4.85 -19.31
CA THR A 123 -4.69 5.34 -20.50
C THR A 123 -5.67 5.46 -21.67
N PRO A 124 -5.88 6.66 -22.27
CA PRO A 124 -5.35 7.97 -21.88
C PRO A 124 -5.97 8.50 -20.58
N ASN A 125 -5.21 9.30 -19.81
CA ASN A 125 -5.67 9.91 -18.56
C ASN A 125 -5.77 11.43 -18.67
N GLU A 126 -6.99 11.94 -18.84
CA GLU A 126 -7.28 13.38 -18.87
C GLU A 126 -7.06 14.08 -17.51
N ARG A 127 -6.95 13.31 -16.42
CA ARG A 127 -6.71 13.79 -15.05
C ARG A 127 -5.24 13.76 -14.67
N LEU A 128 -4.32 13.57 -15.63
CA LEU A 128 -2.88 13.46 -15.35
C LEU A 128 -2.33 14.63 -14.49
N PRO A 129 -2.65 15.91 -14.74
CA PRO A 129 -2.15 16.99 -13.89
C PRO A 129 -2.60 16.90 -12.43
N LEU A 130 -3.83 16.46 -12.18
CA LEU A 130 -4.34 16.23 -10.83
C LEU A 130 -3.61 15.08 -10.15
N LEU A 131 -3.41 13.98 -10.87
CA LEU A 131 -2.68 12.80 -10.39
C LEU A 131 -1.24 13.17 -10.01
N GLU A 132 -0.53 13.92 -10.86
CA GLU A 132 0.83 14.38 -10.59
C GLU A 132 0.91 15.20 -9.30
N ASN A 133 0.01 16.19 -9.18
CA ASN A 133 -0.04 17.06 -8.00
C ASN A 133 -0.35 16.25 -6.73
N ALA A 134 -1.25 15.27 -6.82
CA ALA A 134 -1.58 14.37 -5.72
C ALA A 134 -0.38 13.51 -5.30
N LEU A 135 0.31 12.89 -6.24
CA LEU A 135 1.47 12.03 -5.98
C LEU A 135 2.62 12.80 -5.33
N VAL A 136 2.97 13.98 -5.87
CA VAL A 136 4.02 14.84 -5.28
C VAL A 136 3.63 15.29 -3.87
N SER A 137 2.36 15.66 -3.67
CA SER A 137 1.88 16.10 -2.36
C SER A 137 1.90 14.98 -1.33
N LEU A 138 1.47 13.77 -1.72
CA LEU A 138 1.53 12.57 -0.90
C LEU A 138 2.98 12.20 -0.55
N LEU A 139 3.88 12.21 -1.54
CA LEU A 139 5.29 11.88 -1.37
C LEU A 139 5.93 12.80 -0.33
N ARG A 140 5.78 14.12 -0.51
CA ARG A 140 6.24 15.12 0.45
C ARG A 140 5.66 14.87 1.85
N HIS A 141 4.41 14.43 1.93
CA HIS A 141 3.76 14.17 3.21
C HIS A 141 4.39 12.98 3.95
N VAL A 142 4.66 11.89 3.24
CA VAL A 142 5.33 10.71 3.80
C VAL A 142 6.76 11.02 4.20
N GLU A 143 7.48 11.80 3.40
CA GLU A 143 8.87 12.19 3.69
C GLU A 143 8.98 13.12 4.90
N THR A 144 8.10 14.12 5.02
CA THR A 144 8.20 15.15 6.06
C THR A 144 7.59 14.73 7.40
N ARG A 145 6.48 13.98 7.41
CA ARG A 145 5.72 13.69 8.64
C ARG A 145 5.88 12.28 9.19
N ARG A 146 6.66 11.43 8.51
CA ARG A 146 6.96 10.04 8.94
C ARG A 146 5.68 9.26 9.32
N ARG A 147 5.69 8.48 10.41
CA ARG A 147 4.55 7.71 10.94
C ARG A 147 3.28 8.56 11.23
N ALA A 148 3.38 9.88 11.31
CA ALA A 148 2.22 10.76 11.50
C ALA A 148 1.63 11.29 10.17
N GLY A 149 2.17 10.87 9.03
CA GLY A 149 1.86 11.44 7.73
C GLY A 149 0.43 11.22 7.26
N LEU A 150 -0.02 9.98 7.04
CA LEU A 150 -1.32 9.77 6.40
C LEU A 150 -2.48 9.78 7.41
N ARG A 151 -2.65 10.90 8.12
CA ARG A 151 -3.89 11.16 8.87
C ARG A 151 -5.02 11.42 7.88
N LEU A 152 -6.18 10.83 8.11
CA LEU A 152 -7.38 11.11 7.33
C LEU A 152 -7.99 12.44 7.79
N SER A 153 -8.41 13.27 6.83
CA SER A 153 -8.96 14.61 7.05
C SER A 153 -10.29 14.62 7.82
N SER A 154 -11.07 13.55 7.69
CA SER A 154 -12.22 13.22 8.53
C SER A 154 -12.54 11.74 8.33
N THR A 155 -12.27 10.89 9.32
CA THR A 155 -12.76 9.51 9.30
C THR A 155 -14.26 9.53 9.56
N ALA A 156 -15.06 9.44 8.51
CA ALA A 156 -16.46 9.05 8.68
C ALA A 156 -16.51 7.70 9.44
N PRO A 157 -17.53 7.47 10.28
CA PRO A 157 -17.69 6.20 10.97
C PRO A 157 -17.60 5.03 9.98
N GLY A 158 -16.75 4.04 10.27
CA GLY A 158 -16.57 2.86 9.42
C GLY A 158 -15.43 2.94 8.39
N VAL A 159 -14.76 4.09 8.23
CA VAL A 159 -13.56 4.17 7.38
C VAL A 159 -12.35 3.60 8.13
N ASP A 160 -11.74 2.56 7.60
CA ASP A 160 -10.50 1.99 8.13
C ASP A 160 -9.28 2.80 7.61
N PRO A 161 -8.59 3.58 8.46
CA PRO A 161 -7.46 4.39 8.02
C PRO A 161 -6.31 3.55 7.47
N TRP A 162 -6.17 2.29 7.91
CA TRP A 162 -5.15 1.40 7.38
C TRP A 162 -5.42 1.01 5.93
N MET A 163 -6.69 0.85 5.54
CA MET A 163 -7.01 0.54 4.15
C MET A 163 -6.54 1.65 3.21
N GLU A 164 -6.79 2.92 3.57
CA GLU A 164 -6.27 4.05 2.78
C GLU A 164 -4.75 4.11 2.76
N TRP A 165 -4.13 3.88 3.92
CA TRP A 165 -2.68 3.87 4.04
C TRP A 165 -2.04 2.85 3.11
N LEU A 166 -2.57 1.62 3.12
CA LEU A 166 -2.09 0.52 2.30
C LEU A 166 -2.38 0.75 0.81
N SER A 167 -3.51 1.38 0.47
CA SER A 167 -3.77 1.82 -0.90
C SER A 167 -2.75 2.87 -1.38
N VAL A 168 -2.32 3.81 -0.53
CA VAL A 168 -1.25 4.74 -0.89
C VAL A 168 0.10 4.01 -1.08
N ALA A 169 0.39 2.97 -0.30
CA ALA A 169 1.58 2.14 -0.51
C ALA A 169 1.55 1.42 -1.88
N VAL A 170 0.41 0.82 -2.25
CA VAL A 170 0.20 0.24 -3.58
C VAL A 170 0.37 1.29 -4.68
N LEU A 171 -0.25 2.46 -4.51
CA LEU A 171 -0.16 3.58 -5.46
C LEU A 171 1.30 3.96 -5.72
N PHE A 172 2.11 4.10 -4.67
CA PHE A 172 3.52 4.46 -4.82
C PHE A 172 4.36 3.37 -5.47
N ALA A 173 4.12 2.10 -5.14
CA ALA A 173 4.81 0.99 -5.81
C ALA A 173 4.48 0.94 -7.32
N ARG A 174 3.21 1.14 -7.69
CA ARG A 174 2.79 1.23 -9.11
C ARG A 174 3.35 2.48 -9.79
N ALA A 175 3.34 3.64 -9.12
CA ALA A 175 3.87 4.89 -9.65
C ALA A 175 5.38 4.83 -9.88
N ALA A 176 6.13 4.15 -8.99
CA ALA A 176 7.57 3.92 -9.16
C ALA A 176 7.84 3.20 -10.49
N ARG A 177 7.24 2.02 -10.70
CA ARG A 177 7.42 1.22 -11.93
C ARG A 177 7.04 1.96 -13.21
N ARG A 178 5.93 2.69 -13.19
CA ARG A 178 5.50 3.44 -14.39
C ARG A 178 6.42 4.60 -14.75
N ARG A 179 7.23 5.09 -13.80
CA ARG A 179 8.00 6.32 -13.95
C ARG A 179 9.51 6.13 -13.84
N GLY A 180 9.99 5.00 -13.33
CA GLY A 180 11.39 4.82 -12.94
C GLY A 180 11.81 5.77 -11.80
N ASP A 181 10.89 6.13 -10.88
CA ASP A 181 11.19 7.08 -9.79
C ASP A 181 11.24 6.39 -8.43
N LEU A 182 12.47 6.14 -7.98
CA LEU A 182 12.80 5.45 -6.73
C LEU A 182 12.29 6.17 -5.47
N ARG A 183 11.94 7.46 -5.54
CA ARG A 183 11.40 8.18 -4.37
C ARG A 183 10.04 7.62 -3.98
N PHE A 184 9.20 7.27 -4.96
CA PHE A 184 7.93 6.61 -4.68
C PHE A 184 8.15 5.22 -4.09
N LEU A 185 9.12 4.45 -4.61
CA LEU A 185 9.45 3.15 -4.05
C LEU A 185 9.90 3.25 -2.59
N ASN A 186 10.78 4.20 -2.27
CA ASN A 186 11.20 4.50 -0.90
C ASN A 186 10.03 4.91 0.01
N ALA A 187 9.05 5.65 -0.53
CA ALA A 187 7.83 5.97 0.21
C ALA A 187 6.99 4.71 0.48
N ALA A 188 6.83 3.82 -0.51
CA ALA A 188 6.13 2.54 -0.32
C ALA A 188 6.79 1.69 0.78
N PHE A 189 8.12 1.57 0.78
CA PHE A 189 8.89 0.89 1.83
C PHE A 189 8.57 1.43 3.22
N LYS A 190 8.65 2.75 3.42
CA LYS A 190 8.34 3.38 4.70
C LYS A 190 6.92 3.05 5.18
N LEU A 191 5.94 3.14 4.29
CA LEU A 191 4.54 2.87 4.64
C LEU A 191 4.34 1.40 5.04
N ASN A 192 4.94 0.46 4.31
CA ASN A 192 4.85 -0.97 4.60
C ASN A 192 5.60 -1.37 5.88
N ASP A 193 6.77 -0.77 6.14
CA ASP A 193 7.54 -0.96 7.37
C ASP A 193 6.76 -0.48 8.60
N TRP A 194 6.13 0.70 8.51
CA TRP A 194 5.30 1.22 9.59
C TRP A 194 4.02 0.39 9.80
N ALA A 195 3.49 -0.23 8.75
CA ALA A 195 2.33 -1.11 8.83
C ALA A 195 2.68 -2.47 9.45
N TYR A 196 3.91 -2.96 9.31
CA TYR A 196 4.30 -4.32 9.70
C TYR A 196 3.98 -4.70 11.15
N PRO A 197 4.30 -3.90 12.18
CA PRO A 197 4.02 -4.28 13.57
C PRO A 197 2.53 -4.54 13.84
N VAL A 198 1.65 -3.83 13.13
CA VAL A 198 0.19 -3.92 13.26
C VAL A 198 -0.37 -5.12 12.51
N HIS A 199 0.20 -5.45 11.35
CA HIS A 199 -0.35 -6.46 10.45
C HIS A 199 0.29 -7.84 10.59
N ARG A 200 1.49 -7.96 11.18
CA ARG A 200 2.19 -9.25 11.30
C ARG A 200 1.47 -10.33 12.12
N ARG A 201 0.39 -9.98 12.84
CA ARG A 201 -0.44 -10.88 13.66
C ARG A 201 -1.93 -10.80 13.33
N ILE A 202 -2.29 -10.11 12.25
CA ILE A 202 -3.70 -9.96 11.88
C ILE A 202 -4.22 -11.27 11.29
N ARG A 203 -5.50 -11.58 11.56
CA ARG A 203 -6.16 -12.73 10.95
C ARG A 203 -6.48 -12.46 9.47
N PRO A 204 -6.67 -13.51 8.65
CA PRO A 204 -7.17 -13.36 7.29
C PRO A 204 -8.45 -12.51 7.24
N GLY A 205 -8.43 -11.49 6.39
CA GLY A 205 -9.47 -10.48 6.29
C GLY A 205 -9.11 -9.42 5.24
N PRO A 206 -10.01 -8.46 4.96
CA PRO A 206 -9.79 -7.42 3.97
C PRO A 206 -8.48 -6.65 4.15
N ARG A 207 -8.17 -6.26 5.39
CA ARG A 207 -6.95 -5.53 5.71
C ARG A 207 -5.68 -6.34 5.46
N LEU A 208 -5.69 -7.65 5.75
CA LEU A 208 -4.55 -8.51 5.43
C LEU A 208 -4.36 -8.64 3.92
N ALA A 209 -5.44 -8.88 3.17
CA ALA A 209 -5.36 -8.98 1.72
C ALA A 209 -4.76 -7.72 1.09
N ARG A 210 -5.20 -6.54 1.52
CA ARG A 210 -4.66 -5.26 1.05
C ARG A 210 -3.19 -5.06 1.43
N TYR A 211 -2.79 -5.49 2.63
CA TYR A 211 -1.38 -5.39 3.05
C TYR A 211 -0.47 -6.35 2.27
N LEU A 212 -0.94 -7.58 2.02
CA LEU A 212 -0.19 -8.52 1.19
C LEU A 212 -0.05 -8.02 -0.24
N LEU A 213 -1.09 -7.38 -0.79
CA LEU A 213 -0.99 -6.72 -2.10
C LEU A 213 0.04 -5.58 -2.07
N SER A 214 0.04 -4.72 -1.03
CA SER A 214 1.00 -3.62 -0.94
C SER A 214 2.45 -4.08 -0.82
N LEU A 215 2.71 -5.21 -0.13
CA LEU A 215 4.03 -5.83 -0.08
C LEU A 215 4.41 -6.43 -1.44
N ALA A 216 3.50 -7.16 -2.08
CA ALA A 216 3.79 -7.82 -3.35
C ALA A 216 4.07 -6.79 -4.46
N GLU A 217 3.31 -5.69 -4.51
CA GLU A 217 3.54 -4.58 -5.46
C GLU A 217 4.88 -3.89 -5.21
N GLN A 218 5.26 -3.66 -3.94
CA GLN A 218 6.57 -3.11 -3.60
C GLN A 218 7.69 -4.03 -4.07
N GLU A 219 7.65 -5.33 -3.73
CA GLU A 219 8.70 -6.27 -4.15
C GLU A 219 8.77 -6.43 -5.67
N THR A 220 7.64 -6.33 -6.36
CA THR A 220 7.62 -6.30 -7.82
C THR A 220 8.33 -5.06 -8.36
N ALA A 221 8.06 -3.88 -7.78
CA ALA A 221 8.76 -2.66 -8.15
C ALA A 221 10.26 -2.75 -7.88
N VAL A 222 10.69 -3.34 -6.76
CA VAL A 222 12.11 -3.59 -6.49
C VAL A 222 12.76 -4.46 -7.58
N SER A 223 12.09 -5.55 -7.95
CA SER A 223 12.62 -6.47 -8.96
C SER A 223 12.73 -5.84 -10.35
N GLU A 224 11.84 -4.92 -10.71
CA GLU A 224 11.86 -4.23 -12.01
C GLU A 224 12.88 -3.06 -12.05
N GLU A 225 13.16 -2.42 -10.91
CA GLU A 225 14.08 -1.27 -10.84
C GLU A 225 15.54 -1.68 -10.57
N LEU A 226 15.78 -2.86 -9.97
CA LEU A 226 17.11 -3.35 -9.61
C LEU A 226 17.60 -4.54 -10.46
N GLY A 227 16.73 -5.13 -11.28
CA GLY A 227 17.03 -6.23 -12.19
C GLY A 227 17.37 -5.73 -13.59
#